data_AF-A0A0Q7TX47-F1
#
_entry.id   AF-A0A0Q7TX47-F1
#
_cell.length_a   1.000
_cell.length_b   1.000
_cell.length_c   1.000
_cell.angle_alpha   90.00
_cell.angle_beta   90.00
_cell.angle_gamma   90.00
#
_symmetry.space_group_name_H-M   'P 1'
#
loop_
_entity.id
_entity.type
_entity.pdbx_description
1 polymer ?
#
loop_
_entity_poly.entity_id
_entity_poly.type
_entity_poly.pdbx_seq_one_letter_code
_entity_poly.pdbx_strand_id
1 'polypeptide(L)'
;MRMERLAFAAKVRLARAVAGLSQSDLAARVGMTQRSIHKLEQGGTEPRRSTVAAVERLWREYGIEFEDLGDGGFRAVVRAPALVRSAPVPSKQPRRRRSSTRRPAGYRA
;
A
#
# COMPACT_ATOMS: atom_id res chain seq x y z
N MET A 1 17.69 2.22 -9.87
CA MET A 1 17.33 2.17 -11.31
C MET A 1 15.81 2.09 -11.50
N ARG A 2 15.25 2.38 -12.69
CA ARG A 2 13.79 2.30 -12.95
C ARG A 2 13.19 0.92 -12.63
N MET A 3 13.96 -0.16 -12.84
CA MET A 3 13.55 -1.54 -12.55
C MET A 3 13.37 -1.81 -11.06
N GLU A 4 14.32 -1.41 -10.21
CA GLU A 4 14.23 -1.55 -8.75
C GLU A 4 12.94 -0.93 -8.18
N ARG A 5 12.55 0.24 -8.69
CA ARG A 5 11.30 0.91 -8.32
C ARG A 5 10.04 0.12 -8.69
N LEU A 6 10.01 -0.44 -9.89
CA LEU A 6 8.86 -1.23 -10.35
C LEU A 6 8.78 -2.56 -9.60
N ALA A 7 9.92 -3.20 -9.32
CA ALA A 7 10.01 -4.39 -8.49
C ALA A 7 9.50 -4.09 -7.08
N PHE A 8 9.94 -3.01 -6.45
CA PHE A 8 9.45 -2.59 -5.14
C PHE A 8 7.93 -2.35 -5.13
N ALA A 9 7.41 -1.63 -6.13
CA ALA A 9 5.98 -1.40 -6.29
C ALA A 9 5.17 -2.69 -6.43
N ALA A 10 5.71 -3.68 -7.16
CA ALA A 10 5.10 -5.01 -7.28
C ALA A 10 5.14 -5.79 -5.96
N LYS A 11 6.27 -5.78 -5.23
CA LYS A 11 6.38 -6.40 -3.89
C LYS A 11 5.36 -5.82 -2.91
N VAL A 12 5.16 -4.49 -2.90
CA VAL A 12 4.16 -3.82 -2.07
C VAL A 12 2.74 -4.33 -2.39
N ARG A 13 2.38 -4.39 -3.68
CA ARG A 13 1.07 -4.90 -4.11
C ARG A 13 0.85 -6.35 -3.72
N LEU A 14 1.87 -7.20 -3.91
CA LEU A 14 1.81 -8.62 -3.55
C LEU A 14 1.61 -8.77 -2.05
N ALA A 15 2.45 -8.13 -1.24
CA ALA A 15 2.36 -8.22 0.22
C ALA A 15 1.00 -7.73 0.72
N ARG A 16 0.49 -6.64 0.15
CA ARG A 16 -0.84 -6.12 0.48
C ARG A 16 -1.96 -7.12 0.17
N ALA A 17 -1.88 -7.79 -0.98
CA ALA A 17 -2.87 -8.78 -1.39
C ALA A 17 -2.83 -10.03 -0.49
N VAL A 18 -1.63 -10.56 -0.19
CA VAL A 18 -1.44 -11.69 0.73
C VAL A 18 -1.97 -11.35 2.13
N ALA A 19 -1.76 -10.12 2.58
CA ALA A 19 -2.24 -9.64 3.88
C ALA A 19 -3.73 -9.28 3.91
N GLY A 20 -4.45 -9.34 2.78
CA GLY A 20 -5.87 -8.97 2.70
C GLY A 20 -6.15 -7.47 2.95
N LEU A 21 -5.16 -6.60 2.76
CA LEU A 21 -5.25 -5.18 3.10
C LEU A 21 -5.75 -4.33 1.92
N SER A 22 -6.58 -3.32 2.19
CA SER A 22 -6.80 -2.23 1.24
C SER A 22 -5.59 -1.27 1.22
N GLN A 23 -5.51 -0.38 0.21
CA GLN A 23 -4.47 0.66 0.18
C GLN A 23 -4.55 1.60 1.40
N SER A 24 -5.76 1.84 1.91
CA SER A 24 -5.99 2.65 3.10
C SER A 24 -5.51 1.95 4.36
N ASP A 25 -5.73 0.64 4.47
CA ASP A 25 -5.29 -0.14 5.63
C ASP A 25 -3.76 -0.21 5.68
N LEU A 26 -3.13 -0.49 4.52
CA LEU A 26 -1.68 -0.42 4.40
C LEU A 26 -1.16 0.97 4.81
N ALA A 27 -1.76 2.03 4.27
CA ALA A 27 -1.37 3.40 4.56
C ALA A 27 -1.42 3.70 6.06
N ALA A 28 -2.52 3.35 6.73
CA ALA A 28 -2.67 3.52 8.18
C ALA A 28 -1.58 2.75 8.95
N ARG A 29 -1.28 1.52 8.54
CA ARG A 29 -0.33 0.64 9.22
C ARG A 29 1.13 1.08 9.07
N VAL A 30 1.50 1.69 7.95
CA VAL A 30 2.87 2.21 7.72
C VAL A 30 3.02 3.71 7.97
N GLY A 31 1.99 4.39 8.50
CA GLY A 31 2.03 5.82 8.81
C GLY A 31 2.09 6.73 7.58
N MET A 32 1.39 6.35 6.51
CA MET A 32 1.35 7.08 5.24
C MET A 32 -0.08 7.44 4.85
N THR A 33 -0.24 8.26 3.81
CA THR A 33 -1.55 8.52 3.20
C THR A 33 -1.88 7.45 2.15
N GLN A 34 -3.17 7.16 1.94
CA GLN A 34 -3.62 6.27 0.87
C GLN A 34 -3.14 6.74 -0.52
N ARG A 35 -3.08 8.06 -0.75
CA ARG A 35 -2.54 8.64 -2.00
C ARG A 35 -1.05 8.33 -2.17
N SER A 36 -0.26 8.38 -1.09
CA SER A 36 1.16 8.04 -1.12
C SER A 36 1.36 6.56 -1.44
N ILE A 37 0.56 5.67 -0.83
CA ILE A 37 0.56 4.23 -1.16
C ILE A 37 0.17 3.99 -2.62
N HIS A 38 -0.86 4.67 -3.11
CA HIS A 38 -1.25 4.56 -4.52
C HIS A 38 -0.10 4.90 -5.47
N LYS A 39 0.59 6.04 -5.27
CA LYS A 39 1.76 6.42 -6.09
C LYS A 39 2.91 5.42 -5.96
N LEU A 40 3.13 4.90 -4.77
CA LEU A 40 4.16 3.90 -4.48
C LEU A 40 3.89 2.59 -5.24
N GLU A 41 2.65 2.11 -5.24
CA GLU A 41 2.22 0.90 -5.95
C GLU A 41 2.24 1.03 -7.47
N GLN A 42 2.18 2.25 -8.00
CA GLN A 42 2.41 2.54 -9.42
C GLN A 42 3.91 2.62 -9.77
N GLY A 43 4.78 2.57 -8.75
CA GLY A 43 6.21 2.85 -8.90
C GLY A 43 6.49 4.29 -9.31
N GLY A 44 5.52 5.22 -9.21
CA GLY A 44 5.65 6.59 -9.74
C GLY A 44 6.56 7.51 -8.93
N THR A 45 7.13 7.05 -7.82
CA THR A 45 8.01 7.84 -6.94
C THR A 45 9.05 6.92 -6.30
N GLU A 46 10.26 7.42 -6.12
CA GLU A 46 11.31 6.75 -5.35
C GLU A 46 10.94 6.77 -3.86
N PRO A 47 10.78 5.61 -3.21
CA PRO A 47 10.49 5.58 -1.78
C PRO A 47 11.69 6.08 -0.98
N ARG A 48 11.41 6.82 0.09
CA ARG A 48 12.44 7.17 1.07
C ARG A 48 12.87 5.91 1.82
N ARG A 49 14.11 5.87 2.33
CA ARG A 49 14.60 4.76 3.18
C ARG A 49 13.67 4.43 4.33
N SER A 50 13.09 5.45 4.98
CA SER A 50 12.10 5.26 6.05
C SER A 50 10.81 4.57 5.58
N THR A 51 10.34 4.88 4.37
CA THR A 51 9.19 4.21 3.74
C THR A 51 9.51 2.75 3.45
N VAL A 52 10.68 2.46 2.90
CA VAL A 52 11.14 1.08 2.64
C VAL A 52 11.15 0.29 3.95
N ALA A 53 11.81 0.81 4.99
CA ALA A 53 11.89 0.14 6.29
C ALA A 53 10.52 -0.10 6.93
N ALA A 54 9.58 0.85 6.81
CA ALA A 54 8.22 0.70 7.34
C ALA A 54 7.44 -0.42 6.63
N VAL A 55 7.58 -0.53 5.31
CA VAL A 55 6.95 -1.58 4.50
C VAL A 55 7.59 -2.95 4.76
N GLU A 56 8.92 -3.02 4.85
CA GLU A 56 9.62 -4.28 5.14
C GLU A 56 9.29 -4.84 6.53
N ARG A 57 9.07 -3.96 7.51
CA ARG A 57 8.57 -4.38 8.82
C ARG A 57 7.20 -5.04 8.72
N LEU A 58 6.32 -4.52 7.87
CA LEU A 58 5.02 -5.13 7.60
C LEU A 58 5.20 -6.50 6.94
N TRP A 59 6.12 -6.65 5.98
CA TRP A 59 6.40 -7.97 5.39
C TRP A 59 6.78 -9.00 6.46
N ARG A 60 7.69 -8.63 7.38
CA ARG A 60 8.08 -9.49 8.52
C ARG A 60 6.90 -9.82 9.45
N GLU A 61 6.05 -8.85 9.78
CA GLU A 61 4.86 -9.07 10.64
C GLU A 61 3.88 -10.09 10.04
N TYR A 62 3.73 -10.07 8.71
CA TYR A 62 2.87 -10.98 7.97
C TYR A 62 3.60 -12.25 7.53
N GLY A 63 4.89 -12.45 7.84
CA GLY A 63 5.64 -13.63 7.42
C GLY A 63 5.83 -13.72 5.90
N ILE A 64 6.08 -12.59 5.26
CA ILE A 64 6.37 -12.46 3.83
C ILE A 64 7.84 -12.10 3.68
N GLU A 65 8.55 -12.85 2.84
CA GLU A 65 9.97 -12.62 2.53
C GLU A 65 10.11 -12.47 1.02
N PHE A 66 11.02 -11.58 0.60
CA PHE A 66 11.33 -11.35 -0.81
C PHE A 66 12.81 -11.59 -1.07
N GLU A 67 13.10 -12.21 -2.20
CA GLU A 67 14.44 -12.44 -2.73
C GLU A 67 14.51 -11.77 -4.10
N ASP A 68 15.48 -10.88 -4.29
CA ASP A 68 15.72 -10.24 -5.59
C ASP A 68 16.45 -11.18 -6.53
N LEU A 69 16.03 -11.19 -7.80
CA LEU A 69 16.67 -11.95 -8.87
C LEU A 69 17.59 -11.04 -9.68
N GLY A 70 18.65 -11.60 -10.24
CA GLY A 70 19.65 -10.83 -11.00
C GLY A 70 19.12 -10.17 -12.29
N ASP A 71 17.97 -10.59 -12.76
CA ASP A 71 17.27 -10.04 -13.94
C ASP A 71 16.32 -8.88 -13.60
N GLY A 72 16.26 -8.47 -12.33
CA GLY A 72 15.34 -7.43 -11.85
C GLY A 72 13.94 -7.96 -11.47
N GLY A 73 13.73 -9.27 -11.55
CA GLY A 73 12.58 -9.95 -10.96
C GLY A 73 12.74 -10.17 -9.44
N PHE A 74 11.76 -10.84 -8.84
CA PHE A 74 11.83 -11.26 -7.44
C PHE A 74 11.05 -12.56 -7.21
N ARG A 75 11.46 -13.31 -6.18
CA ARG A 75 10.69 -14.40 -5.59
C ARG A 75 10.05 -13.93 -4.27
N ALA A 76 8.88 -14.46 -3.95
CA ALA A 76 8.22 -14.23 -2.65
C ALA A 76 8.00 -15.56 -1.93
N VAL A 77 8.31 -15.60 -0.63
CA VAL A 77 7.98 -16.71 0.27
C VAL A 77 6.92 -16.20 1.24
N VAL A 78 5.81 -16.94 1.32
CA VAL A 78 4.70 -16.64 2.23
C VAL A 78 4.63 -17.75 3.28
N ARG A 79 4.93 -17.43 4.53
CA ARG A 79 4.89 -18.40 5.63
C ARG A 79 3.44 -18.75 5.96
N ALA A 80 3.17 -20.00 6.37
CA ALA A 80 1.82 -20.47 6.68
C ALA A 80 0.98 -19.55 7.59
N PRO A 81 1.54 -18.90 8.64
CA PRO A 81 0.78 -17.96 9.46
C PRO A 81 0.19 -16.77 8.69
N ALA A 82 0.82 -16.35 7.59
CA ALA A 82 0.33 -15.27 6.72
C ALA A 82 -1.02 -15.62 6.09
N LEU A 83 -1.17 -16.88 5.68
CA LEU A 83 -2.35 -17.38 4.97
C LEU A 83 -3.56 -17.45 5.91
N VAL A 84 -3.33 -17.85 7.16
CA VAL A 84 -4.38 -17.96 8.20
C VAL A 84 -4.82 -16.57 8.70
N ARG A 85 -3.89 -15.61 8.77
CA ARG A 85 -4.16 -14.22 9.22
C ARG A 85 -4.86 -13.35 8.18
N SER A 86 -5.01 -13.82 6.95
CA SER A 86 -5.64 -13.07 5.85
C SER A 86 -7.15 -12.84 6.01
N ALA A 87 -7.75 -13.26 7.13
CA ALA A 87 -9.15 -12.99 7.44
C ALA A 87 -9.43 -11.48 7.28
N PRO A 88 -10.43 -11.10 6.47
CA PRO A 88 -10.61 -9.71 6.07
C PRO A 88 -10.91 -8.88 7.31
N VAL A 89 -10.03 -7.93 7.64
CA VAL A 89 -10.40 -6.85 8.56
C VAL A 89 -11.54 -6.10 7.86
N PRO A 90 -12.75 -6.04 8.43
CA PRO A 90 -13.84 -5.33 7.78
C PRO A 90 -13.42 -3.87 7.65
N SER A 91 -13.22 -3.43 6.41
CA SER A 91 -12.84 -2.06 6.07
C SER A 91 -14.01 -1.13 6.42
N LYS A 92 -14.15 -0.78 7.70
CA LYS A 92 -15.05 0.28 8.13
C LYS A 92 -14.43 1.61 7.72
N GLN A 93 -14.68 2.05 6.49
CA GLN A 93 -14.97 3.47 6.28
C GLN A 93 -16.06 3.63 5.22
N PRO A 94 -17.21 4.23 5.59
CA PRO A 94 -18.21 4.59 4.60
C PRO A 94 -17.58 5.58 3.64
N ARG A 95 -17.72 5.34 2.33
CA ARG A 95 -17.43 6.33 1.30
C ARG A 95 -18.23 7.58 1.66
N ARG A 96 -17.59 8.59 2.27
CA ARG A 96 -18.16 9.93 2.36
C ARG A 96 -18.37 10.39 0.92
N ARG A 97 -19.61 10.24 0.43
CA ARG A 97 -20.11 10.94 -0.75
C ARG A 97 -19.68 12.38 -0.57
N ARG A 98 -18.85 12.89 -1.49
CA ARG A 98 -18.59 14.32 -1.57
C ARG A 98 -19.94 14.98 -1.83
N SER A 99 -20.55 15.55 -0.79
CA SER A 99 -21.67 16.46 -0.95
C SER A 99 -21.12 17.68 -1.67
N SER A 100 -21.35 17.74 -2.97
CA SER A 100 -21.20 18.96 -3.75
C SER A 100 -22.28 19.94 -3.30
N THR A 101 -22.06 20.61 -2.17
CA THR A 101 -22.85 21.78 -1.84
C THR A 101 -22.34 22.92 -2.73
N ARG A 102 -23.00 23.03 -3.88
CA ARG A 102 -22.94 24.16 -4.80
C ARG A 102 -23.24 25.43 -3.97
N ARG A 103 -22.24 26.30 -3.78
CA ARG A 103 -22.44 27.61 -3.11
C ARG A 103 -23.49 28.39 -3.91
N PRO A 104 -24.52 28.98 -3.30
CA PRO A 104 -25.35 29.94 -4.02
C PRO A 104 -24.55 31.22 -4.21
N ALA A 105 -24.66 31.77 -5.42
CA ALA A 105 -24.16 33.08 -5.78
C ALA A 105 -24.99 34.16 -5.09
N GLY A 106 -24.33 35.26 -4.74
CA GLY A 106 -24.96 36.56 -4.55
C GLY A 106 -25.30 36.91 -3.11
N TYR A 107 -24.54 37.85 -2.55
CA TYR A 107 -25.15 39.00 -1.90
C TYR A 107 -24.31 40.23 -2.27
N ARG A 108 -24.93 41.10 -3.08
CA ARG A 108 -24.48 42.46 -3.36
C ARG A 108 -25.75 43.32 -3.35
N ALA A 109 -25.90 44.10 -2.29
CA ALA A 109 -26.59 45.39 -2.23
C ALA A 109 -26.31 45.94 -0.83
#